data_AF-A0A8I6XU71-F1
#
_entry.id   AF-A0A8I6XU71-F1
#
_cell.length_a   1.000
_cell.length_b   1.000
_cell.length_c   1.000
_cell.angle_alpha   90.00
_cell.angle_beta   90.00
_cell.angle_gamma   90.00
#
_symmetry.space_group_name_H-M   'P 1'
#
loop_
_entity.id
_entity.type
_entity.pdbx_description
1 polymer ?
#
loop_
_entity_poly.entity_id
_entity_poly.type
_entity_poly.pdbx_seq_one_letter_code
_entity_poly.pdbx_strand_id
1 'polypeptide(L)'
;MEKMKDAPVPEGEEPKSDAEIVEEVLKTKVKQRTFHMNVVLKSSSNNSGKGTAVVAAHVCDLEQKLERSELRVEVMQEEMVAIKLKAEEYEAACDKELELLRKKSQEQEEKLAHLMALSGAKAS
;
A
#
# COMPACT_ATOMS: atom_id res chain seq x y z
N MET A 1 -79.27 10.94 37.65
CA MET A 1 -80.04 9.74 38.07
C MET A 1 -80.13 8.81 36.89
N GLU A 2 -79.94 7.51 37.12
CA GLU A 2 -80.61 6.40 36.40
C GLU A 2 -80.20 6.13 34.92
N LYS A 3 -79.97 4.91 34.39
CA LYS A 3 -80.09 3.52 34.87
C LYS A 3 -79.12 2.61 34.07
N MET A 4 -78.62 1.55 34.68
CA MET A 4 -78.08 0.35 34.00
C MET A 4 -79.25 -0.45 33.39
N LYS A 5 -79.08 -0.95 32.16
CA LYS A 5 -79.67 -2.18 31.57
C LYS A 5 -78.78 -2.54 30.36
N ASP A 6 -77.77 -3.38 30.50
CA ASP A 6 -77.86 -4.85 30.44
C ASP A 6 -78.58 -5.33 29.17
N ALA A 7 -77.79 -5.78 28.20
CA ALA A 7 -78.24 -6.51 27.02
C ALA A 7 -77.51 -7.86 27.00
N PRO A 8 -78.22 -8.98 26.79
CA PRO A 8 -77.74 -10.29 27.20
C PRO A 8 -76.69 -10.81 26.21
N VAL A 9 -75.57 -11.31 26.75
CA VAL A 9 -74.69 -12.22 26.03
C VAL A 9 -75.50 -13.51 25.77
N PRO A 10 -75.66 -13.96 24.52
CA PRO A 10 -76.32 -15.23 24.28
C PRO A 10 -75.45 -16.37 24.85
N GLU A 11 -75.91 -16.95 25.96
CA GLU A 11 -75.44 -18.23 26.49
C GLU A 11 -75.84 -19.33 25.51
N GLY A 12 -74.88 -20.11 24.99
CA GLY A 12 -75.23 -21.35 24.28
C GLY A 12 -74.31 -21.92 23.21
N GLU A 13 -73.08 -21.42 22.97
CA GLU A 13 -72.11 -22.15 22.14
C GLU A 13 -70.90 -22.56 22.98
N GLU A 14 -70.50 -23.84 22.86
CA GLU A 14 -69.26 -24.33 23.44
C GLU A 14 -68.09 -23.44 22.98
N PRO A 15 -67.11 -23.13 23.85
CA PRO A 15 -65.93 -22.40 23.42
C PRO A 15 -65.31 -23.16 22.23
N LYS A 16 -65.17 -22.48 21.09
CA LYS A 16 -64.46 -23.03 19.92
C LYS A 16 -63.14 -23.62 20.39
N SER A 17 -62.87 -24.87 20.01
CA SER A 17 -61.62 -25.54 20.36
C SER A 17 -60.44 -24.78 19.77
N ASP A 18 -59.29 -24.76 20.46
CA ASP A 18 -58.04 -24.18 19.94
C ASP A 18 -57.71 -24.70 18.53
N ALA A 19 -58.06 -25.96 18.23
CA ALA A 19 -57.88 -26.55 16.91
C ALA A 19 -58.75 -25.88 15.84
N GLU A 20 -60.00 -25.55 16.17
CA GLU A 20 -60.95 -24.88 15.29
C GLU A 20 -60.55 -23.41 15.06
N ILE A 21 -60.05 -22.74 16.10
CA ILE A 21 -59.49 -21.39 16.01
C ILE A 21 -58.24 -21.38 15.11
N VAL A 22 -57.34 -22.35 15.28
CA VAL A 22 -56.15 -22.48 14.42
C VAL A 22 -56.56 -22.75 12.97
N GLU A 23 -57.55 -23.60 12.73
CA GLU A 23 -58.05 -23.87 11.39
C GLU A 23 -58.71 -22.64 10.75
N GLU A 24 -59.49 -21.86 11.49
CA GLU A 24 -60.11 -20.61 11.05
C GLU A 24 -59.05 -19.53 10.74
N VAL A 25 -58.03 -19.38 11.61
CA VAL A 25 -56.89 -18.46 11.41
C VAL A 25 -56.05 -18.88 10.21
N LEU A 26 -55.84 -20.18 9.98
CA LEU A 26 -55.12 -20.68 8.81
C LEU A 26 -55.93 -20.44 7.53
N LYS A 27 -57.24 -20.74 7.52
CA LYS A 27 -58.12 -20.49 6.35
C LYS A 27 -58.18 -19.00 5.98
N THR A 28 -58.12 -18.10 6.96
CA THR A 28 -58.12 -16.64 6.74
C THR A 28 -56.74 -16.09 6.36
N LYS A 29 -55.65 -16.54 7.00
CA LYS A 29 -54.28 -16.10 6.67
C LYS A 29 -53.74 -16.66 5.35
N VAL A 30 -54.19 -17.84 4.90
CA VAL A 30 -53.71 -18.43 3.64
C VAL A 30 -54.16 -17.61 2.43
N LYS A 31 -55.30 -16.90 2.49
CA LYS A 31 -55.76 -16.02 1.40
C LYS A 31 -55.05 -14.66 1.33
N GLN A 32 -54.30 -14.27 2.37
CA GLN A 32 -53.49 -13.05 2.39
C GLN A 32 -51.98 -13.32 2.33
N ARG A 33 -51.58 -14.49 1.81
CA ARG A 33 -50.16 -14.79 1.57
C ARG A 33 -49.66 -14.08 0.30
N THR A 34 -49.63 -12.75 0.28
CA THR A 34 -48.76 -11.96 -0.59
C THR A 34 -47.36 -11.87 0.01
N PHE A 35 -46.81 -13.00 0.47
CA PHE A 35 -45.43 -13.03 0.92
C PHE A 35 -44.51 -12.83 -0.30
N HIS A 36 -44.09 -11.58 -0.49
CA HIS A 36 -42.91 -11.15 -1.24
C HIS A 36 -42.80 -11.62 -2.70
N MET A 37 -43.82 -11.34 -3.52
CA MET A 37 -43.66 -11.29 -4.99
C MET A 37 -43.48 -9.87 -5.55
N ASN A 38 -43.22 -8.89 -4.68
CA ASN A 38 -43.01 -7.48 -5.08
C ASN A 38 -41.57 -7.00 -4.86
N VAL A 39 -40.59 -7.85 -5.14
CA VAL A 39 -39.28 -7.33 -5.57
C VAL A 39 -38.80 -8.22 -6.71
N VAL A 40 -39.31 -7.95 -7.92
CA VAL A 40 -38.47 -8.19 -9.09
C VAL A 40 -37.28 -7.26 -8.93
N LEU A 41 -36.21 -7.75 -8.30
CA LEU A 41 -34.91 -7.15 -8.45
C LEU A 41 -34.64 -7.24 -9.95
N LYS A 42 -34.91 -6.15 -10.67
CA LYS A 42 -34.37 -5.99 -12.02
C LYS A 42 -32.88 -6.22 -11.86
N SER A 43 -32.39 -7.33 -12.40
CA SER A 43 -30.96 -7.60 -12.41
C SER A 43 -30.32 -6.43 -13.15
N SER A 44 -29.71 -5.52 -12.40
CA SER A 44 -29.03 -4.34 -12.93
C SER A 44 -27.70 -4.82 -13.49
N SER A 45 -27.76 -5.52 -14.61
CA SER A 45 -26.63 -6.20 -15.25
C SER A 45 -25.93 -5.29 -16.27
N ASN A 46 -25.75 -3.99 -15.99
CA ASN A 46 -25.22 -3.06 -17.00
C ASN A 46 -23.95 -2.31 -16.57
N ASN A 47 -23.36 -2.61 -15.41
CA ASN A 47 -22.24 -1.84 -14.87
C ASN A 47 -21.13 -2.65 -14.16
N SER A 48 -21.25 -3.97 -13.94
CA SER A 48 -20.16 -4.77 -13.35
C SER A 48 -18.91 -4.87 -14.26
N GLY A 49 -19.11 -4.94 -15.58
CA GLY A 49 -18.01 -4.97 -16.55
C GLY A 49 -17.26 -3.64 -16.69
N LYS A 50 -17.92 -2.50 -16.44
CA LYS A 50 -17.30 -1.17 -16.52
C LYS A 50 -16.28 -0.94 -15.40
N GLY A 51 -16.59 -1.38 -14.19
CA GLY A 51 -15.64 -1.35 -13.07
C GLY A 51 -14.42 -2.25 -13.32
N THR A 52 -14.66 -3.44 -13.87
CA THR A 52 -13.59 -4.42 -14.16
C THR A 52 -12.61 -3.90 -15.23
N ALA A 53 -13.11 -3.28 -16.30
CA ALA A 53 -12.26 -2.70 -17.34
C ALA A 53 -11.44 -1.49 -16.84
N VAL A 54 -12.03 -0.64 -15.99
CA VAL A 54 -11.32 0.49 -15.39
C VAL A 54 -10.22 0.02 -14.44
N VAL A 55 -10.50 -1.01 -13.63
CA VAL A 55 -9.49 -1.62 -12.75
C VAL A 55 -8.36 -2.24 -13.57
N ALA A 56 -8.67 -2.99 -14.63
CA ALA A 56 -7.66 -3.57 -15.51
C ALA A 56 -6.76 -2.50 -16.16
N ALA A 57 -7.34 -1.40 -16.66
CA ALA A 57 -6.57 -0.31 -17.24
C ALA A 57 -5.64 0.36 -16.20
N HIS A 58 -6.11 0.52 -14.97
CA HIS A 58 -5.31 1.07 -13.88
C HIS A 58 -4.16 0.13 -13.47
N VAL A 59 -4.40 -1.19 -13.44
CA VAL A 59 -3.35 -2.19 -13.19
C VAL A 59 -2.27 -2.09 -14.26
N CYS A 60 -2.64 -2.06 -15.55
CA CYS A 60 -1.66 -1.93 -16.63
C CYS A 60 -0.84 -0.63 -16.54
N ASP A 61 -1.47 0.50 -16.17
CA ASP A 61 -0.76 1.77 -15.97
C ASP A 61 0.24 1.71 -14.80
N LEU A 62 -0.15 1.07 -13.69
CA LEU A 62 0.75 0.86 -12.55
C LEU A 62 1.92 -0.06 -12.89
N GLU A 63 1.68 -1.15 -13.61
CA GLU A 63 2.73 -2.06 -14.08
C GLU A 63 3.73 -1.34 -15.00
N GLN A 64 3.23 -0.56 -15.95
CA GLN A 64 4.09 0.23 -16.83
C GLN A 64 4.90 1.30 -16.06
N LYS A 65 4.29 1.93 -15.05
CA LYS A 65 4.99 2.89 -14.19
C LYS A 65 6.07 2.22 -13.35
N LEU A 66 5.80 1.00 -12.87
CA LEU A 66 6.75 0.19 -12.12
C LEU A 66 7.95 -0.16 -12.99
N GLU A 67 7.73 -0.73 -14.18
CA GLU A 67 8.79 -1.08 -15.13
C GLU A 67 9.67 0.12 -15.49
N ARG A 68 9.05 1.28 -15.79
CA ARG A 68 9.80 2.52 -16.03
C ARG A 68 10.59 2.97 -14.81
N SER A 69 10.10 2.72 -13.60
CA SER A 69 10.79 3.08 -12.37
C SER A 69 11.98 2.18 -12.11
N GLU A 70 11.83 0.89 -12.33
CA GLU A 70 12.91 -0.10 -12.21
C GLU A 70 14.05 0.22 -13.18
N LEU A 71 13.74 0.51 -14.44
CA LEU A 71 14.74 0.95 -15.42
C LEU A 71 15.48 2.22 -15.00
N ARG A 72 14.77 3.21 -14.42
CA ARG A 72 15.44 4.43 -13.91
C ARG A 72 16.38 4.13 -12.75
N VAL A 73 16.00 3.21 -11.86
CA VAL A 73 16.85 2.81 -10.74
C VAL A 73 18.08 2.08 -11.25
N GLU A 74 17.93 1.19 -12.22
CA GLU A 74 19.06 0.47 -12.83
C GLU A 74 20.05 1.43 -13.51
N VAL A 75 19.57 2.38 -14.31
CA VAL A 75 20.42 3.42 -14.92
C VAL A 75 21.14 4.24 -13.85
N MET A 76 20.45 4.65 -12.79
CA MET A 76 21.05 5.43 -11.72
C MET A 76 22.10 4.63 -10.93
N GLN A 77 21.89 3.32 -10.76
CA GLN A 77 22.88 2.43 -10.16
C GLN A 77 24.14 2.31 -11.04
N GLU A 78 23.97 2.14 -12.35
CA GLU A 78 25.09 2.10 -13.30
C GLU A 78 25.89 3.40 -13.29
N GLU A 79 25.20 4.56 -13.31
CA GLU A 79 25.84 5.88 -13.20
C GLU A 79 26.59 6.03 -11.88
N MET A 80 26.02 5.58 -10.76
CA MET A 80 26.70 5.60 -9.46
C MET A 80 27.97 4.74 -9.47
N VAL A 81 27.93 3.56 -10.08
CA VAL A 81 29.11 2.70 -10.22
C VAL A 81 30.19 3.38 -11.07
N ALA A 82 29.81 3.99 -12.19
CA ALA A 82 30.73 4.72 -13.05
C ALA A 82 31.38 5.92 -12.35
N ILE A 83 30.61 6.69 -11.57
CA ILE A 83 31.13 7.81 -10.78
C ILE A 83 32.09 7.30 -9.70
N LYS A 84 31.73 6.22 -9.00
CA LYS A 84 32.59 5.64 -7.97
C LYS A 84 33.93 5.17 -8.53
N LEU A 85 33.90 4.50 -9.69
CA LEU A 85 35.12 4.05 -10.36
C LEU A 85 36.02 5.24 -10.73
N LYS A 86 35.46 6.29 -11.33
CA LYS A 86 36.22 7.51 -11.67
C LYS A 86 36.79 8.21 -10.44
N ALA A 87 36.05 8.22 -9.34
CA ALA A 87 36.54 8.80 -8.08
C ALA A 87 37.73 8.01 -7.52
N GLU A 88 37.66 6.68 -7.54
CA GLU A 88 38.75 5.79 -7.12
C GLU A 88 39.98 5.95 -8.02
N GLU A 89 39.80 6.05 -9.34
CA GLU A 89 40.89 6.33 -10.28
C GLU A 89 41.56 7.68 -10.02
N TYR A 90 40.77 8.73 -9.73
CA TYR A 90 41.28 10.05 -9.41
C TYR A 90 42.05 10.06 -8.08
N GLU A 91 41.50 9.42 -7.04
CA GLU A 91 42.16 9.27 -5.75
C GLU A 91 43.49 8.54 -5.89
N ALA A 92 43.53 7.43 -6.63
CA ALA A 92 44.77 6.69 -6.90
C ALA A 92 45.80 7.51 -7.69
N ALA A 93 45.37 8.45 -8.55
CA ALA A 93 46.26 9.37 -9.23
C ALA A 93 46.81 10.44 -8.27
N CYS A 94 45.96 11.02 -7.42
CA CYS A 94 46.36 11.97 -6.40
C CYS A 94 47.35 11.36 -5.40
N ASP A 95 47.13 10.12 -4.96
CA ASP A 95 48.03 9.43 -4.03
C ASP A 95 49.43 9.24 -4.62
N LYS A 96 49.53 8.88 -5.89
CA LYS A 96 50.83 8.76 -6.59
C LYS A 96 51.55 10.10 -6.66
N GLU A 97 50.83 11.18 -6.97
CA GLU A 97 51.41 12.52 -6.99
C GLU A 97 51.90 12.95 -5.60
N LEU A 98 51.09 12.69 -4.57
CA LEU A 98 51.45 12.97 -3.18
C LEU A 98 52.70 12.19 -2.74
N GLU A 99 52.81 10.91 -3.12
CA GLU A 99 53.97 10.08 -2.84
C GLU A 99 55.25 10.64 -3.50
N LEU A 100 55.16 11.08 -4.75
CA LEU A 100 56.28 11.72 -5.46
C LEU A 100 56.72 13.01 -4.75
N LEU A 101 55.76 13.84 -4.31
CA LEU A 101 56.06 15.07 -3.58
C LEU A 101 56.72 14.78 -2.22
N ARG A 102 56.24 13.77 -1.48
CA ARG A 102 56.85 13.33 -0.21
C ARG A 102 58.29 12.88 -0.42
N LYS A 103 58.55 12.04 -1.43
CA LYS A 103 59.91 11.57 -1.74
C LYS A 103 60.84 12.74 -2.08
N LYS A 104 60.36 13.70 -2.87
CA LYS A 104 61.14 14.90 -3.21
C LYS A 104 61.44 15.76 -1.98
N SER A 105 60.46 15.92 -1.09
CA SER A 105 60.64 16.63 0.18
C SER A 105 61.70 15.95 1.05
N GLN A 106 61.63 14.62 1.18
CA GLN A 106 62.61 13.85 1.94
C GLN A 106 64.01 13.99 1.36
N GLU A 107 64.18 13.89 0.04
CA GLU A 107 65.48 14.07 -0.62
C GLU A 107 66.05 15.49 -0.38
N GLN A 108 65.20 16.51 -0.37
CA GLN A 108 65.63 17.89 -0.06
C GLN A 108 66.06 18.03 1.41
N GLU A 109 65.33 17.41 2.33
CA GLU A 109 65.67 17.41 3.75
C GLU A 109 66.99 16.67 4.03
N GLU A 110 67.21 15.51 3.40
CA GLU A 110 68.46 14.76 3.48
C GLU A 110 69.66 15.57 2.96
N LYS A 111 69.50 16.27 1.82
CA LYS A 111 70.52 17.17 1.29
C LYS A 111 70.83 18.32 2.25
N LEU A 112 69.80 18.91 2.85
CA LEU A 112 69.98 19.98 3.83
C LEU A 112 70.71 19.47 5.08
N ALA A 113 70.29 18.32 5.62
CA ALA A 113 70.93 17.69 6.77
C ALA A 113 72.40 17.39 6.50
N HIS A 114 72.74 16.89 5.31
CA HIS A 114 74.12 16.64 4.91
C HIS A 114 74.97 17.92 4.85
N LEU A 115 74.42 19.01 4.29
CA LEU A 115 75.10 20.31 4.27
C LEU A 115 75.34 20.87 5.67
N MET A 116 74.35 20.73 6.57
CA MET A 116 74.47 21.14 7.97
C MET A 116 75.54 20.33 8.72
N ALA A 117 75.64 19.03 8.45
CA ALA A 117 76.68 18.19 9.03
C ALA A 117 78.09 18.60 8.56
N LEU A 118 78.26 18.89 7.27
CA LEU A 118 79.54 19.36 6.72
C LEU A 118 79.96 20.73 7.26
N SER A 119 79.01 21.65 7.44
CA SER A 119 79.31 22.97 8.01
C SER A 119 79.63 22.89 9.51
N GLY A 120 78.92 22.05 10.26
CA GLY A 120 79.20 21.78 11.67
C GLY A 120 80.56 21.10 11.90
N ALA A 121 80.94 20.15 11.04
CA ALA A 121 82.24 19.47 11.11
C ALA A 121 83.42 20.40 10.82
N LYS A 122 83.21 21.52 10.12
CA LYS A 122 84.26 22.49 9.77
C LYS A 122 84.55 23.52 10.88
N ALA A 123 83.72 23.55 11.92
CA ALA A 123 83.85 24.48 13.05
C ALA A 123 84.43 23.83 14.33
N SER A 124 84.79 22.55 14.29
CA SER A 124 85.47 21.80 15.36
C SER A 124 86.89 21.43 14.95
#